data_AF-A0A2G6NVU4-F1
#
_entry.id   AF-A0A2G6NVU4-F1
#
_cell.length_a   1.000
_cell.length_b   1.000
_cell.length_c   1.000
_cell.angle_alpha   90.00
_cell.angle_beta   90.00
_cell.angle_gamma   90.00
#
_symmetry.space_group_name_H-M   'P 1'
#
loop_
_entity.id
_entity.type
_entity.pdbx_description
1 polymer ?
#
loop_
_entity_poly.entity_id
_entity_poly.type
_entity_poly.pdbx_seq_one_letter_code
_entity_poly.pdbx_strand_id
1 'polypeptide(L)' 'MVPGHVRLFVAVGFLGAFTTFSTFGFETIKFLQQGTPQLALLNVGANLGLGLLAVWLGWGVARLVSGVV' A
#
# COMPACT_ATOMS: atom_id res chain seq x y z
N MET A 1 -18.60 -8.98 14.04
CA MET A 1 -17.61 -9.82 13.32
C MET A 1 -17.90 -9.72 11.83
N VAL A 2 -16.97 -9.21 11.03
CA VAL A 2 -17.16 -9.13 9.57
C VAL A 2 -17.09 -10.55 9.01
N PRO A 3 -18.04 -10.97 8.14
CA PRO A 3 -18.01 -12.31 7.55
C PRO A 3 -16.70 -12.56 6.80
N GLY A 4 -16.14 -13.77 6.92
CA GLY A 4 -14.81 -14.10 6.37
C GLY A 4 -14.68 -13.86 4.86
N HIS A 5 -15.75 -14.08 4.11
CA HIS A 5 -15.82 -13.85 2.67
C HIS A 5 -15.74 -12.36 2.30
N VAL A 6 -16.37 -11.47 3.08
CA VAL A 6 -16.30 -10.01 2.87
C VAL A 6 -14.87 -9.51 3.11
N ARG A 7 -14.21 -10.01 4.17
CA ARG A 7 -12.80 -9.67 4.46
C ARG A 7 -11.88 -10.09 3.32
N LEU A 8 -12.06 -11.30 2.79
CA LEU A 8 -11.28 -11.81 1.64
C LEU A 8 -11.51 -10.96 0.39
N PHE A 9 -12.75 -10.67 0.04
CA PHE A 9 -13.08 -9.86 -1.13
C PHE A 9 -12.46 -8.46 -1.06
N VAL A 10 -12.55 -7.79 0.09
CA VAL A 10 -12.04 -6.42 0.26
C VAL A 10 -10.52 -6.39 0.39
N ALA A 11 -9.94 -7.22 1.26
CA ALA A 11 -8.50 -7.18 1.54
C ALA A 11 -7.65 -7.84 0.45
N VAL A 12 -8.08 -9.00 -0.06
CA VAL A 12 -7.31 -9.77 -1.05
C VAL A 12 -7.74 -9.42 -2.46
N GLY A 13 -9.05 -9.24 -2.70
CA GLY A 13 -9.57 -8.88 -4.01
C GLY A 13 -9.34 -7.40 -4.35
N PHE A 14 -10.11 -6.51 -3.72
CA PHE A 14 -10.14 -5.08 -4.06
C PHE A 14 -8.81 -4.37 -3.75
N LEU A 15 -8.34 -4.45 -2.50
CA LEU A 15 -7.06 -3.85 -2.10
C LEU A 15 -5.87 -4.51 -2.83
N GLY A 16 -5.88 -5.83 -2.97
CA GLY A 16 -4.85 -6.56 -3.72
C GLY A 16 -4.75 -6.17 -5.19
N ALA A 17 -5.89 -6.00 -5.88
CA ALA A 17 -5.92 -5.54 -7.26
C ALA A 17 -5.54 -4.05 -7.41
N PHE A 18 -5.85 -3.23 -6.41
CA PHE A 18 -5.50 -1.81 -6.41
C PHE A 18 -3.99 -1.57 -6.25
N THR A 19 -3.30 -2.38 -5.43
CA THR A 19 -1.84 -2.31 -5.25
C THR A 19 -1.10 -3.21 -6.25
N THR A 20 -0.64 -2.65 -7.36
CA THR A 20 0.14 -3.40 -8.36
C THR A 20 1.62 -3.50 -7.95
N PHE A 21 1.95 -4.48 -7.10
CA PHE A 21 3.34 -4.76 -6.67
C PHE A 21 4.30 -5.02 -7.83
N SER A 22 3.78 -5.59 -8.94
CA SER A 22 4.54 -5.84 -10.18
C SER A 22 5.17 -4.56 -10.76
N THR A 23 4.40 -3.46 -10.87
CA THR A 23 4.87 -2.19 -11.43
C THR A 23 5.94 -1.57 -10.55
N PHE A 24 5.72 -1.59 -9.23
CA PHE A 24 6.70 -1.13 -8.24
C PHE A 24 8.05 -1.87 -8.38
N GLY A 25 8.03 -3.21 -8.45
CA GLY A 25 9.24 -4.01 -8.61
C GLY A 25 9.93 -3.78 -9.96
N PHE A 26 9.15 -3.68 -11.04
CA PHE A 26 9.66 -3.42 -12.39
C PHE A 26 10.38 -2.07 -12.48
N GLU A 27 9.79 -0.99 -11.97
CA GLU A 27 10.41 0.33 -11.97
C GLU A 27 11.66 0.38 -11.09
N THR A 28 11.63 -0.28 -9.94
CA THR A 28 12.80 -0.37 -9.05
C THR A 28 13.98 -1.04 -9.77
N ILE A 29 13.74 -2.18 -10.44
CA ILE A 29 14.78 -2.87 -11.23
C ILE A 29 15.22 -2.02 -12.42
N LYS A 30 14.30 -1.34 -13.11
CA LYS A 30 14.61 -0.45 -14.22
C LYS A 30 15.54 0.68 -13.80
N PHE A 31 15.28 1.35 -12.67
CA PHE A 31 16.16 2.41 -12.15
C PHE A 31 17.53 1.87 -11.72
N LEU A 32 17.59 0.67 -11.15
CA LEU A 32 18.85 0.01 -10.83
C LEU A 32 19.67 -0.31 -12.09
N GLN A 33 19.04 -0.83 -13.15
CA GLN A 33 19.69 -1.11 -14.43
C GLN A 33 20.15 0.16 -15.16
N GLN A 34 19.43 1.27 -15.00
CA GLN A 34 19.80 2.58 -15.56
C GLN A 34 20.92 3.28 -14.79
N GLY A 35 21.46 2.68 -13.72
CA GLY A 35 22.51 3.28 -12.91
C GLY A 35 22.04 4.45 -12.05
N THR A 36 20.72 4.59 -11.81
CA THR A 36 20.13 5.66 -11.01
C THR A 36 19.50 5.13 -9.70
N PRO A 37 20.31 4.62 -8.75
CA PRO A 37 19.81 4.02 -7.51
C PRO A 37 19.05 5.01 -6.62
N GLN A 38 19.29 6.33 -6.76
CA GLN A 38 18.52 7.37 -6.07
C GLN A 38 17.04 7.36 -6.44
N LEU A 39 16.72 7.17 -7.73
CA LEU A 39 15.32 7.10 -8.18
C LEU A 39 14.65 5.80 -7.73
N ALA A 40 15.40 4.69 -7.71
CA ALA A 40 14.94 3.45 -7.10
C ALA A 40 14.58 3.66 -5.63
N LEU A 41 15.48 4.25 -4.84
CA LEU A 41 15.24 4.54 -3.41
C LEU A 41 14.05 5.47 -3.20
N LEU A 42 13.89 6.49 -4.04
CA LEU A 42 12.76 7.40 -3.98
C LEU A 42 11.44 6.68 -4.25
N ASN A 43 11.41 5.79 -5.26
CA ASN A 43 10.22 5.01 -5.60
C ASN A 43 9.83 4.06 -4.45
N VAL A 44 10.81 3.36 -3.87
CA VAL A 44 10.62 2.51 -2.68
C VAL A 44 10.13 3.31 -1.49
N GLY A 45 10.81 4.41 -1.17
CA GLY A 45 10.48 5.26 -0.03
C GLY A 45 9.10 5.89 -0.16
N ALA A 46 8.74 6.38 -1.35
CA ALA A 46 7.43 6.98 -1.60
C ALA A 46 6.30 5.96 -1.49
N ASN A 47 6.42 4.78 -2.12
CA ASN A 47 5.39 3.75 -2.05
C ASN A 47 5.18 3.23 -0.63
N LEU A 48 6.26 2.93 0.10
CA LEU A 48 6.16 2.48 1.49
C LEU A 48 5.65 3.59 2.41
N GLY A 49 6.19 4.81 2.28
CA GLY A 49 5.82 5.95 3.11
C GLY A 49 4.36 6.34 2.93
N LEU A 50 3.91 6.52 1.68
CA LEU A 50 2.51 6.85 1.37
C LEU A 50 1.57 5.70 1.75
N GLY A 51 1.99 4.45 1.52
CA GLY A 51 1.21 3.27 1.91
C GLY A 51 0.98 3.19 3.43
N LEU A 52 2.05 3.36 4.22
CA LEU A 52 1.96 3.37 5.68
C LEU A 52 1.14 4.56 6.21
N LEU A 53 1.33 5.75 5.63
CA LEU A 53 0.52 6.92 5.97
C LEU A 53 -0.96 6.69 5.68
N ALA A 54 -1.30 6.11 4.53
CA ALA A 54 -2.68 5.79 4.18
C ALA A 54 -3.31 4.79 5.17
N VAL A 55 -2.56 3.75 5.58
CA VAL A 55 -3.01 2.80 6.61
C VAL A 55 -3.21 3.49 7.95
N TRP A 56 -2.28 4.35 8.37
CA TRP A 56 -2.38 5.09 9.63
C TRP A 56 -3.60 6.03 9.65
N LEU A 57 -3.82 6.77 8.57
CA LEU A 57 -5.00 7.62 8.40
C LEU A 57 -6.29 6.80 8.38
N GLY A 58 -6.34 5.71 7.62
CA GLY A 58 -7.50 4.81 7.57
C GLY A 58 -7.84 4.21 8.94
N TRP A 59 -6.82 3.87 9.72
CA TRP A 59 -7.00 3.40 11.10
C TRP A 59 -7.50 4.50 12.05
N GLY A 60 -6.98 5.72 11.92
CA GLY A 60 -7.47 6.89 12.65
C GLY A 60 -8.93 7.21 12.33
N VAL A 61 -9.30 7.20 11.05
CA VAL A 61 -10.69 7.38 10.60
C VAL A 61 -11.58 6.25 11.12
N ALA A 62 -11.14 4.99 11.05
CA ALA A 62 -11.89 3.86 11.58
C ALA A 62 -12.15 3.99 13.09
N ARG A 63 -11.18 4.50 13.86
CA ARG A 63 -11.35 4.79 15.30
C ARG A 63 -12.36 5.91 15.54
N LEU A 64 -12.25 7.02 14.79
CA LEU A 64 -13.19 8.14 14.89
C LEU A 64 -14.63 7.71 14.56
N VAL A 65 -14.82 6.92 13.50
CA VAL A 65 -16.14 6.45 13.07
C VAL A 65 -16.70 5.38 14.01
N SER A 66 -15.87 4.52 14.59
CA SER A 66 -16.32 3.49 15.53
C SER A 66 -16.61 4.00 16.94
N GLY A 67 -16.33 5.28 17.23
CA GLY A 67 -16.63 5.91 18.53
C GLY A 67 -15.85 5.31 19.71
N VAL A 68 -14.84 4.47 19.44
CA VAL A 68 -13.96 3.92 20.47
C VAL A 68 -12.91 4.98 20.80
N VAL A 69 -13.27 5.83 21.75
CA VAL A 69 -12.35 6.67 22.55
C VAL A 69 -12.21 6.02 23.92
#